data_AF-A0A1G8BG85-F1
#
_entry.id   AF-A0A1G8BG85-F1
#
_cell.length_a   1.000
_cell.length_b   1.000
_cell.length_c   1.000
_cell.angle_alpha   90.00
_cell.angle_beta   90.00
_cell.angle_gamma   90.00
#
_symmetry.space_group_name_H-M   'P 1'
#
loop_
_entity.id
_entity.type
_entity.pdbx_description
1 polymer ?
#
loop_
_entity_poly.entity_id
_entity_poly.type
_entity_poly.pdbx_seq_one_letter_code
_entity_poly.pdbx_strand_id
1 'polypeptide(L)'
;MKILGIFFIITAIVAQLFIMKFQVSPEGNDERGKYIQVKTSSFLYSFLSWAVVISFFLSSKNVFTSEQMLNLLLFFYVSLNIVGAVYIFWKRKTC
;
A
#
# COMPACT_ATOMS: atom_id res chain seq x y z
N MET A 1 -15.85 -5.19 15.60
CA MET A 1 -15.38 -5.14 14.19
C MET A 1 -15.54 -3.76 13.53
N LYS A 2 -16.63 -3.01 13.73
CA LYS A 2 -16.83 -1.69 13.06
C LYS A 2 -15.76 -0.63 13.41
N ILE A 3 -15.36 -0.54 14.69
CA ILE A 3 -14.36 0.46 15.14
C ILE A 3 -12.98 0.21 14.53
N LEU A 4 -12.53 -1.05 14.46
CA LEU A 4 -11.25 -1.43 13.85
C LEU A 4 -11.21 -1.09 12.35
N GLY A 5 -12.31 -1.35 11.63
CA GLY A 5 -12.42 -0.98 10.21
C GLY A 5 -12.33 0.53 10.00
N ILE A 6 -13.00 1.32 10.84
CA ILE A 6 -12.92 2.79 10.80
C ILE A 6 -11.49 3.26 11.08
N PHE A 7 -10.85 2.73 12.11
CA PHE A 7 -9.47 3.08 12.44
C PHE A 7 -8.51 2.73 11.28
N PHE A 8 -8.68 1.57 10.66
CA PHE A 8 -7.90 1.16 9.50
C PHE A 8 -8.05 2.13 8.32
N ILE A 9 -9.29 2.55 8.01
CA ILE A 9 -9.57 3.51 6.94
C ILE A 9 -8.94 4.87 7.24
N ILE A 10 -9.12 5.39 8.46
CA ILE A 10 -8.49 6.66 8.87
C ILE A 10 -6.98 6.58 8.73
N THR A 11 -6.37 5.48 9.18
CA THR A 11 -4.93 5.26 9.06
C THR A 11 -4.48 5.24 7.60
N ALA A 12 -5.23 4.58 6.72
CA ALA A 12 -4.94 4.54 5.28
C ALA A 12 -5.05 5.92 4.63
N ILE A 13 -6.05 6.73 5.01
CA ILE A 13 -6.19 8.11 4.53
C ILE A 13 -5.00 8.95 4.97
N VAL A 14 -4.63 8.91 6.26
CA VAL A 14 -3.48 9.67 6.78
C VAL A 14 -2.19 9.23 6.08
N ALA A 15 -2.01 7.93 5.86
CA ALA A 15 -0.87 7.40 5.13
C ALA A 15 -0.83 7.91 3.67
N GLN A 16 -1.98 7.94 2.99
CA GLN A 16 -2.05 8.47 1.63
C GLN A 16 -1.71 9.97 1.57
N LEU A 17 -2.21 10.76 2.53
CA LEU A 17 -1.86 12.18 2.64
C LEU A 17 -0.35 12.37 2.88
N PHE A 18 0.27 11.51 3.68
CA PHE A 18 1.72 11.52 3.89
C PHE A 18 2.50 11.25 2.60
N ILE A 19 2.10 10.23 1.82
CA ILE A 19 2.72 9.91 0.53
C ILE A 19 2.60 11.10 -0.43
N MET A 20 1.39 11.64 -0.60
CA MET A 20 1.14 12.78 -1.47
C MET A 20 1.97 13.99 -1.06
N LYS A 21 2.02 14.30 0.25
CA LYS A 21 2.83 15.40 0.79
C LYS A 21 4.32 15.22 0.49
N PHE A 22 4.83 13.99 0.61
CA PHE A 22 6.23 13.71 0.26
C PHE A 22 6.48 13.94 -1.23
N GLN A 23 5.62 13.45 -2.11
CA GLN A 23 5.78 13.59 -3.57
C GLN A 23 5.85 15.03 -4.05
N VAL A 24 5.07 15.94 -3.45
CA VAL A 24 5.08 17.37 -3.80
C VAL A 24 6.11 18.19 -3.04
N SER A 25 6.74 17.62 -2.01
CA SER A 25 7.74 18.34 -1.21
C SER A 25 9.04 18.60 -1.99
N PRO A 26 9.83 19.62 -1.60
CA PRO A 26 11.15 19.83 -2.19
C PRO A 26 12.05 18.59 -2.09
N GLU A 27 12.03 17.91 -0.94
CA GLU A 27 12.75 16.64 -0.71
C GLU A 27 12.26 15.52 -1.64
N GLY A 28 10.97 15.47 -1.96
CA GLY A 28 10.44 14.49 -2.91
C GLY A 28 10.87 14.75 -4.34
N ASN A 29 11.09 16.02 -4.70
CA ASN A 29 11.41 16.45 -6.06
C ASN A 29 12.90 16.50 -6.37
N ASP A 30 13.76 16.39 -5.36
CA ASP A 30 15.20 16.19 -5.55
C ASP A 30 15.51 14.80 -6.15
N GLU A 31 16.76 14.59 -6.60
CA GLU A 31 17.16 13.33 -7.25
C GLU A 31 16.97 12.12 -6.33
N ARG A 32 17.25 12.28 -5.04
CA ARG A 32 17.13 11.23 -4.03
C ARG A 32 15.65 10.92 -3.76
N GLY A 33 14.80 11.93 -3.65
CA GLY A 33 13.36 11.84 -3.49
C GLY A 33 12.73 11.08 -4.65
N LYS A 34 13.09 11.44 -5.88
CA LYS A 34 12.65 10.71 -7.08
C LYS A 34 13.08 9.25 -7.07
N TYR A 35 14.32 8.96 -6.66
CA TYR A 35 14.78 7.58 -6.48
C TYR A 35 13.94 6.81 -5.45
N ILE A 36 13.66 7.42 -4.30
CA ILE A 36 12.81 6.84 -3.25
C ILE A 36 11.40 6.58 -3.79
N GLN A 37 10.81 7.52 -4.53
CA GLN A 37 9.49 7.37 -5.14
C GLN A 37 9.43 6.18 -6.10
N VAL A 38 10.38 6.07 -7.04
CA VAL A 38 10.43 4.95 -8.00
C VAL A 38 10.60 3.61 -7.29
N LYS A 39 11.50 3.55 -6.31
CA LYS A 39 11.73 2.32 -5.54
C LYS A 39 10.52 1.92 -4.70
N THR A 40 9.81 2.90 -4.15
CA THR A 40 8.55 2.68 -3.43
C THR A 40 7.48 2.14 -4.38
N SER A 41 7.28 2.77 -5.55
CA SER A 41 6.29 2.32 -6.54
C SER A 41 6.58 0.89 -7.02
N SER A 42 7.84 0.57 -7.30
CA SER A 42 8.24 -0.79 -7.69
C SER A 42 7.97 -1.83 -6.59
N PHE A 43 8.26 -1.49 -5.34
CA PHE A 43 7.97 -2.35 -4.20
C PHE A 43 6.47 -2.57 -4.00
N LEU A 44 5.66 -1.50 -4.04
CA LEU A 44 4.21 -1.58 -3.89
C LEU A 44 3.55 -2.36 -5.03
N TYR A 45 4.03 -2.16 -6.26
CA TYR A 45 3.56 -2.94 -7.41
C TYR A 45 3.86 -4.43 -7.20
N SER A 46 5.09 -4.77 -6.85
CA SER A 46 5.48 -6.17 -6.58
C SER A 46 4.64 -6.78 -5.47
N PHE A 47 4.40 -6.04 -4.38
CA PHE A 47 3.55 -6.46 -3.27
C PHE A 47 2.12 -6.74 -3.74
N LEU A 48 1.51 -5.84 -4.52
CA LEU A 48 0.17 -6.02 -5.06
C LEU A 48 0.10 -7.21 -6.02
N SER A 49 1.11 -7.39 -6.89
CA SER A 49 1.19 -8.54 -7.79
C SER A 49 1.18 -9.86 -7.02
N TRP A 50 1.98 -9.97 -5.95
CA TRP A 50 1.97 -11.15 -5.08
C TRP A 50 0.62 -11.35 -4.39
N ALA A 51 0.00 -10.28 -3.90
CA ALA A 51 -1.33 -10.34 -3.28
C ALA A 51 -2.39 -10.88 -4.26
N VAL A 52 -2.35 -10.46 -5.52
CA VAL A 52 -3.24 -10.95 -6.59
C VAL A 52 -2.98 -12.44 -6.88
N VAL A 53 -1.72 -12.85 -7.00
CA VAL A 53 -1.36 -14.27 -7.24
C VAL A 53 -1.85 -15.17 -6.10
N ILE A 54 -1.62 -14.78 -4.85
CA ILE A 54 -2.09 -15.50 -3.67
C ILE A 54 -3.62 -15.56 -3.65
N SER A 55 -4.28 -14.44 -3.94
CA SER A 55 -5.73 -14.36 -4.03
C SER A 55 -6.28 -15.34 -5.07
N PHE A 56 -5.69 -15.38 -6.27
CA PHE A 56 -6.09 -16.32 -7.32
C PHE A 56 -5.92 -17.77 -6.89
N PHE A 57 -4.79 -18.10 -6.25
CA PHE A 57 -4.54 -19.45 -5.74
C PHE A 57 -5.59 -19.87 -4.70
N LEU A 58 -5.95 -18.99 -3.76
CA LEU A 58 -6.97 -19.25 -2.75
C LEU A 58 -8.37 -19.42 -3.36
N SER A 59 -8.69 -18.63 -4.39
CA SER A 59 -9.93 -18.77 -5.15
C SER A 59 -9.99 -20.11 -5.88
N SER A 60 -8.90 -20.58 -6.48
CA SER A 60 -8.85 -21.89 -7.16
C SER A 60 -9.13 -23.08 -6.23
N LYS A 61 -8.91 -22.89 -4.92
CA LYS A 61 -9.17 -23.88 -3.87
C LYS A 61 -10.57 -23.73 -3.25
N ASN A 62 -11.40 -22.83 -3.77
CA ASN A 62 -12.72 -22.47 -3.21
C ASN A 62 -12.67 -22.12 -1.72
N VAL A 63 -11.57 -21.52 -1.25
CA VAL A 63 -11.42 -21.12 0.16
C VAL A 63 -12.34 -19.96 0.52
N PHE A 64 -12.62 -19.08 -0.46
CA PHE A 64 -13.43 -17.87 -0.30
C PHE A 64 -14.50 -17.76 -1.39
N THR A 65 -15.62 -17.12 -1.07
CA THR A 65 -16.63 -16.74 -2.06
C THR A 65 -16.15 -15.57 -2.92
N SER A 66 -16.77 -15.36 -4.08
CA SER A 66 -16.42 -14.23 -4.97
C SER A 66 -16.50 -12.87 -4.28
N GLU A 67 -17.48 -12.66 -3.39
CA GLU A 67 -17.60 -11.42 -2.61
C GLU A 67 -16.45 -11.25 -1.61
N GLN A 68 -16.07 -12.34 -0.92
CA GLN A 68 -14.94 -12.32 0.01
C GLN A 68 -13.62 -12.06 -0.72
N MET A 69 -13.46 -12.57 -1.94
CA MET A 69 -12.30 -12.30 -2.79
C MET A 69 -12.18 -10.83 -3.18
N LEU A 70 -13.29 -10.19 -3.57
CA LEU A 70 -13.31 -8.76 -3.89
C LEU A 70 -12.96 -7.92 -2.64
N ASN A 71 -13.55 -8.26 -1.49
CA ASN A 71 -13.25 -7.59 -0.23
C ASN A 71 -11.78 -7.75 0.19
N LEU A 72 -11.19 -8.92 -0.04
CA LEU A 72 -9.77 -9.19 0.22
C LEU A 72 -8.85 -8.36 -0.66
N LEU A 73 -9.15 -8.26 -1.96
CA LEU A 73 -8.38 -7.43 -2.90
C LEU A 73 -8.48 -5.95 -2.53
N LEU A 74 -9.69 -5.48 -2.18
CA LEU A 74 -9.90 -4.11 -1.71
C LEU A 74 -9.08 -3.84 -0.44
N PHE A 75 -9.08 -4.77 0.50
CA PHE A 75 -8.27 -4.67 1.72
C PHE A 75 -6.78 -4.57 1.41
N PHE A 76 -6.25 -5.42 0.51
CA PHE A 76 -4.85 -5.32 0.08
C PHE A 76 -4.56 -3.97 -0.57
N TYR A 77 -5.42 -3.52 -1.48
CA TYR A 77 -5.26 -2.23 -2.14
C TYR A 77 -5.21 -1.06 -1.13
N VAL A 78 -6.14 -1.01 -0.17
CA VAL A 78 -6.14 0.04 0.86
C VAL A 78 -4.89 -0.05 1.74
N SER A 79 -4.43 -1.26 2.07
CA SER A 79 -3.23 -1.47 2.88
C SER A 79 -1.94 -0.95 2.20
N LEU A 80 -1.91 -0.85 0.87
CA LEU A 80 -0.76 -0.28 0.14
C LEU A 80 -0.45 1.15 0.55
N ASN A 81 -1.46 1.96 0.92
CA ASN A 81 -1.24 3.32 1.39
C ASN A 81 -0.40 3.32 2.68
N ILE A 82 -0.75 2.44 3.61
CA ILE A 82 -0.03 2.29 4.89
C ILE A 82 1.38 1.76 4.65
N VAL A 83 1.50 0.68 3.86
CA VAL A 83 2.79 0.07 3.51
C VAL A 83 3.70 1.07 2.79
N GLY A 84 3.15 1.84 1.85
CA GLY A 84 3.87 2.86 1.09
C GLY A 84 4.38 3.99 1.97
N ALA A 85 3.56 4.49 2.89
CA ALA A 85 3.96 5.52 3.83
C ALA A 85 5.08 5.03 4.75
N VAL A 86 4.97 3.81 5.28
CA VAL A 86 6.03 3.19 6.10
C VAL A 86 7.32 3.01 5.29
N TYR A 87 7.22 2.54 4.04
CA TYR A 87 8.38 2.32 3.19
C TYR A 87 9.12 3.62 2.86
N ILE A 88 8.38 4.68 2.51
CA ILE A 88 8.95 6.02 2.30
C ILE A 88 9.61 6.52 3.58
N PHE A 89 8.93 6.43 4.72
CA PHE A 89 9.50 6.85 6.01
C PHE A 89 10.81 6.14 6.33
N TRP A 90 10.87 4.83 6.08
CA TRP A 90 12.08 4.05 6.27
C TRP A 90 13.18 4.46 5.30
N LYS A 91 12.89 4.57 4.00
CA LYS A 91 13.87 4.97 2.99
C LYS A 91 14.42 6.39 3.19
N ARG A 92 13.60 7.31 3.71
CA ARG A 92 14.07 8.64 4.10
C ARG A 92 15.11 8.62 5.21
N LYS A 93 15.08 7.62 6.11
CA LYS A 93 16.07 7.49 7.19
C LYS A 93 17.34 6.75 6.77
N THR A 94 17.22 5.80 5.86
CA THR A 94 18.32 4.86 5.54
C THR A 94 19.13 5.25 4.30
N CYS A 95 18.56 6.08 3.41
CA CYS A 95 19.30 6.62 2.25
C CYS A 95 19.99 7.94 2.58
#